data_AF-A0A3M8BBS1-F1
#
_entry.id   AF-A0A3M8BBS1-F1
#
_cell.length_a   1.000
_cell.length_b   1.000
_cell.length_c   1.000
_cell.angle_alpha   90.00
_cell.angle_beta   90.00
_cell.angle_gamma   90.00
#
_symmetry.space_group_name_H-M   'P 1'
#
loop_
_entity.id
_entity.type
_entity.pdbx_description
1 polymer ?
#
loop_
_entity_poly.entity_id
_entity_poly.type
_entity_poly.pdbx_seq_one_letter_code
_entity_poly.pdbx_strand_id
1 'polypeptide(L)'
;MENTVYPPSEITNFKTKSEHFFPVAWYKKMLEQHPVYYHAGTNTWNVFRYEDVKRVLTDYALFSSVRERTLVNVGAGTKEGTFPERLNIHDSDPPEHRKARSLFSAAFTPRSLKTWEPRVEQS
;
A
#
# COMPACT_ATOMS: atom_id res chain seq x y z
N MET A 1 -14.86 5.11 10.10
CA MET A 1 -14.14 4.40 11.19
C MET A 1 -12.66 4.60 10.94
N GLU A 2 -11.87 4.95 11.95
CA GLU A 2 -10.42 5.11 11.80
C GLU A 2 -9.75 3.73 11.73
N ASN A 3 -8.90 3.51 10.73
CA ASN A 3 -8.20 2.25 10.58
C ASN A 3 -7.11 2.12 11.64
N THR A 4 -7.02 0.95 12.27
CA THR A 4 -5.94 0.66 13.22
C THR A 4 -4.63 0.52 12.46
N VAL A 5 -3.67 1.37 12.78
CA VAL A 5 -2.33 1.37 12.17
C VAL A 5 -1.42 0.41 12.92
N TYR A 6 -0.71 -0.45 12.19
CA TYR A 6 0.36 -1.28 12.75
C TYR A 6 1.67 -1.06 11.98
N PRO A 7 2.82 -0.96 12.67
CA PRO A 7 4.07 -0.63 12.01
C PRO A 7 4.75 -1.88 11.40
N PRO A 8 5.27 -1.82 10.16
CA PRO A 8 6.02 -2.92 9.55
C PRO A 8 7.28 -3.35 10.32
N SER A 9 7.82 -2.47 11.18
CA SER A 9 8.99 -2.77 12.02
C SER A 9 8.71 -3.90 13.02
N GLU A 10 7.47 -4.14 13.41
CA GLU A 10 7.10 -5.26 14.29
C GLU A 10 7.29 -6.62 13.61
N ILE A 11 7.14 -6.70 12.29
CA ILE A 11 7.28 -7.95 11.52
C ILE A 11 8.75 -8.24 11.22
N THR A 12 9.51 -7.21 10.84
CA THR A 12 10.91 -7.34 10.41
C THR A 12 11.87 -7.43 11.58
N ASN A 13 11.55 -6.76 12.70
CA ASN A 13 12.39 -6.65 13.89
C ASN A 13 13.83 -6.15 13.60
N PHE A 14 14.02 -5.39 12.52
CA PHE A 14 15.29 -4.75 12.19
C PHE A 14 15.74 -3.80 13.31
N LYS A 15 17.06 -3.72 13.54
CA LYS A 15 17.64 -2.95 14.64
C LYS A 15 18.32 -1.67 14.17
N THR A 16 18.71 -1.62 12.90
CA THR A 16 19.48 -0.52 12.34
C THR A 16 18.80 0.10 11.13
N LYS A 17 19.03 1.39 10.90
CA LYS A 17 18.58 2.08 9.67
C LYS A 17 19.13 1.41 8.41
N SER A 18 20.35 0.88 8.48
CA SER A 18 20.98 0.18 7.36
C SER A 18 20.24 -1.10 6.98
N GLU A 19 19.75 -1.88 7.96
CA GLU A 19 18.92 -3.05 7.68
C GLU A 19 17.58 -2.65 7.04
N HIS A 20 16.95 -1.57 7.53
CA HIS A 20 15.73 -1.04 6.91
C HIS A 20 15.96 -0.56 5.47
N PHE A 21 17.11 0.06 5.21
CA PHE A 21 17.45 0.58 3.89
C PHE A 21 17.89 -0.53 2.92
N PHE A 22 18.54 -1.58 3.42
CA PHE A 22 19.07 -2.69 2.63
C PHE A 22 18.61 -4.07 3.15
N PRO A 23 17.29 -4.37 3.10
CA PRO A 23 16.69 -5.57 3.71
C PRO A 23 16.86 -6.86 2.88
N VAL A 24 17.75 -6.88 1.89
CA VAL A 24 17.82 -7.94 0.86
C VAL A 24 18.08 -9.33 1.47
N ALA A 25 18.93 -9.41 2.49
CA ALA A 25 19.23 -10.68 3.17
C ALA A 25 17.98 -11.26 3.87
N TRP A 26 17.15 -10.39 4.48
CA TRP A 26 15.91 -10.81 5.13
C TRP A 26 14.88 -11.26 4.11
N TYR A 27 14.68 -10.50 3.02
CA TYR A 27 13.79 -10.92 1.94
C TYR A 27 14.20 -12.26 1.34
N LYS A 28 15.50 -12.48 1.11
CA LYS A 28 16.02 -13.78 0.65
C LYS A 28 15.63 -14.91 1.60
N LYS A 29 15.85 -14.73 2.91
CA LYS A 29 15.45 -15.71 3.93
C LYS A 29 13.95 -16.00 3.89
N MET A 30 13.11 -14.96 3.82
CA MET A 30 11.65 -15.14 3.79
C MET A 30 11.19 -15.85 2.52
N LEU A 31 11.76 -15.51 1.36
CA LEU A 31 11.46 -16.19 0.09
C LEU A 31 11.81 -17.69 0.10
N GLU A 32 12.95 -18.04 0.72
CA GLU A 32 13.46 -19.42 0.75
C GLU A 32 12.77 -20.27 1.83
N GLN A 33 12.56 -19.72 3.02
CA GLN A 33 12.18 -20.50 4.21
C GLN A 33 10.71 -20.29 4.60
N HIS A 34 10.17 -19.08 4.42
CA HIS A 34 8.84 -18.70 4.90
C HIS A 34 8.08 -17.83 3.88
N PRO A 35 7.82 -18.34 2.66
CA PRO A 35 7.26 -17.55 1.57
C PRO A 35 5.83 -17.04 1.85
N VAL A 36 5.12 -17.72 2.75
CA VAL A 36 3.89 -17.27 3.40
C VAL A 36 4.08 -17.47 4.91
N TYR A 37 4.09 -16.38 5.66
CA TYR A 37 4.48 -16.37 7.08
C TYR A 37 3.41 -15.71 7.95
N TYR A 38 2.93 -16.45 8.94
CA TYR A 38 2.06 -15.89 9.98
C TYR A 38 2.91 -15.25 11.08
N HIS A 39 2.71 -13.95 11.32
CA HIS A 39 3.32 -13.22 12.42
C HIS A 39 2.31 -13.03 13.55
N ALA A 40 2.50 -13.74 14.65
CA ALA A 40 1.56 -13.73 15.77
C ALA A 40 1.47 -12.36 16.47
N GLY A 41 2.59 -11.62 16.57
CA GLY A 41 2.62 -10.32 17.26
C GLY A 41 1.71 -9.27 16.62
N THR A 42 1.63 -9.26 15.28
CA THR A 42 0.72 -8.37 14.54
C THR A 42 -0.56 -9.06 14.10
N ASN A 43 -0.72 -10.36 14.36
CA ASN A 43 -1.80 -11.19 13.80
C ASN A 43 -1.97 -10.95 12.29
N THR A 44 -0.90 -11.17 11.52
CA THR A 44 -0.90 -10.96 10.05
C THR A 44 -0.30 -12.15 9.30
N TRP A 45 -0.82 -12.39 8.10
CA TRP A 45 -0.18 -13.22 7.09
C TRP A 45 0.66 -12.35 6.16
N ASN A 46 1.93 -12.72 5.96
CA ASN A 46 2.92 -12.00 5.18
C ASN A 46 3.31 -12.84 3.97
N VAL A 47 3.24 -12.25 2.78
CA VAL A 47 3.41 -12.95 1.50
C VAL A 47 4.60 -12.37 0.76
N PHE A 48 5.51 -13.23 0.27
CA PHE A 48 6.80 -12.79 -0.26
C PHE A 48 7.02 -13.13 -1.73
N ARG A 49 6.52 -14.29 -2.20
CA ARG A 49 6.74 -14.71 -3.59
C ARG A 49 5.99 -13.81 -4.54
N TYR A 50 6.64 -13.48 -5.66
CA TYR A 50 6.08 -12.59 -6.67
C TYR A 50 4.68 -13.00 -7.13
N GLU A 51 4.49 -14.28 -7.49
CA GLU A 51 3.18 -14.76 -7.97
C GLU A 51 2.09 -14.67 -6.91
N ASP A 52 2.43 -14.95 -5.64
CA ASP A 52 1.47 -14.89 -4.54
C ASP A 52 1.10 -13.44 -4.22
N VAL A 53 2.08 -12.53 -4.17
CA VAL A 53 1.85 -11.09 -3.97
C VAL A 53 0.99 -10.53 -5.10
N LYS A 54 1.33 -10.85 -6.36
CA LYS A 54 0.56 -10.44 -7.54
C LYS A 54 -0.89 -10.93 -7.45
N ARG A 55 -1.09 -12.21 -7.10
CA ARG A 55 -2.44 -12.77 -6.94
C ARG A 55 -3.21 -12.01 -5.87
N VAL A 56 -2.65 -11.84 -4.67
CA VAL A 56 -3.29 -11.11 -3.55
C VAL A 56 -3.70 -9.70 -3.97
N LEU A 57 -2.82 -8.98 -4.67
CA LEU A 57 -3.10 -7.61 -5.11
C LEU A 57 -4.13 -7.50 -6.25
N THR A 58 -4.35 -8.58 -7.00
CA THR A 58 -5.30 -8.58 -8.15
C THR A 58 -6.66 -9.21 -7.83
N ASP A 59 -6.69 -10.16 -6.89
CA ASP A 59 -7.90 -10.90 -6.50
C ASP A 59 -8.63 -10.21 -5.36
N TYR A 60 -9.18 -9.03 -5.64
CA TYR A 60 -9.89 -8.20 -4.67
C TYR A 60 -11.14 -8.88 -4.10
N ALA A 61 -11.68 -9.90 -4.78
CA ALA A 61 -12.83 -10.66 -4.29
C ALA A 61 -12.46 -11.53 -3.07
N LEU A 62 -11.23 -12.03 -3.03
CA LEU A 62 -10.69 -12.75 -1.88
C LEU A 62 -9.92 -11.85 -0.91
N PHE A 63 -9.25 -10.81 -1.42
CA PHE A 63 -8.39 -9.90 -0.67
C PHE A 63 -8.86 -8.45 -0.84
N SER A 64 -9.95 -8.12 -0.17
CA SER A 64 -10.56 -6.79 -0.17
C SER A 64 -9.59 -5.68 0.28
N SER A 65 -9.65 -4.54 -0.39
CA SER A 65 -8.94 -3.32 0.04
C SER A 65 -9.75 -2.52 1.07
N VAL A 66 -11.05 -2.80 1.22
CA VAL A 66 -11.86 -2.27 2.32
C VAL A 66 -11.45 -2.98 3.61
N ARG A 67 -10.81 -2.24 4.52
CA ARG A 67 -10.15 -2.83 5.68
C ARG A 67 -10.25 -1.94 6.90
N GLU A 68 -10.23 -2.57 8.07
CA GLU A 68 -10.18 -1.91 9.37
C GLU A 68 -8.75 -1.72 9.89
N ARG A 69 -7.76 -2.41 9.30
CA ARG A 69 -6.35 -2.37 9.69
C ARG A 69 -5.49 -1.96 8.50
N THR A 70 -4.53 -1.08 8.71
CA THR A 70 -3.69 -0.52 7.64
C THR A 70 -2.24 -0.35 8.08
N LEU A 71 -1.32 -0.40 7.13
CA LEU A 71 0.08 0.02 7.32
C LEU A 71 0.28 1.52 7.05
N VAL A 72 -0.72 2.16 6.44
CA VAL A 72 -0.64 3.51 5.90
C VAL A 72 -1.50 4.43 6.76
N ASN A 73 -0.92 5.50 7.29
CA ASN A 73 -1.63 6.59 7.93
C ASN A 73 -1.44 7.87 7.10
N VAL A 74 -2.50 8.32 6.44
CA VAL A 74 -2.50 9.53 5.59
C VAL A 74 -3.65 10.43 6.05
N GLY A 75 -3.36 11.70 6.26
CA GLY A 75 -4.29 12.69 6.83
C GLY A 75 -3.84 13.17 8.21
N ALA A 76 -4.55 14.16 8.76
CA ALA A 76 -4.19 14.81 10.03
C ALA A 76 -5.11 14.43 11.21
N GLY A 77 -6.08 13.53 11.02
CA GLY A 77 -7.10 13.21 12.02
C GLY A 77 -8.04 14.38 12.37
N THR A 78 -7.93 15.49 11.63
CA THR A 78 -8.81 16.67 11.74
C THR A 78 -9.85 16.64 10.64
N LYS A 79 -10.97 17.36 10.80
CA LYS A 79 -12.04 17.44 9.79
C LYS A 79 -11.53 17.88 8.41
N GLU A 80 -10.57 18.80 8.37
CA GLU A 80 -9.95 19.31 7.15
C GLU A 80 -8.90 18.35 6.59
N GLY A 81 -8.29 17.52 7.43
CA GLY A 81 -7.31 16.49 7.06
C GLY A 81 -7.92 15.14 6.73
N THR A 82 -9.24 14.96 6.90
CA THR A 82 -9.95 13.74 6.52
C THR A 82 -10.19 13.72 5.02
N PHE A 83 -9.84 12.62 4.36
CA PHE A 83 -10.15 12.44 2.95
C PHE A 83 -11.66 12.24 2.73
N PRO A 84 -12.29 12.97 1.79
CA PRO A 84 -13.68 12.72 1.43
C PRO A 84 -13.86 11.28 0.95
N GLU A 85 -14.89 10.58 1.44
CA GLU A 85 -15.15 9.17 1.09
C GLU A 85 -15.21 8.94 -0.43
N ARG A 86 -15.78 9.87 -1.18
CA ARG A 86 -15.88 9.80 -2.65
C ARG A 86 -14.53 9.85 -3.37
N LEU A 87 -13.48 10.31 -2.70
CA LEU A 87 -12.12 10.38 -3.22
C LEU A 87 -11.24 9.24 -2.67
N ASN A 88 -11.79 8.32 -1.86
CA ASN A 88 -11.02 7.23 -1.31
C ASN A 88 -10.77 6.13 -2.36
N ILE A 89 -9.60 6.19 -3.00
CA ILE A 89 -9.14 5.14 -3.93
C ILE A 89 -8.47 3.98 -3.20
N HIS A 90 -7.96 4.20 -1.99
CA HIS A 90 -7.07 3.24 -1.34
C HIS A 90 -7.82 2.18 -0.53
N ASP A 91 -8.87 2.56 0.19
CA ASP A 91 -9.70 1.63 0.99
C ASP A 91 -11.08 1.43 0.32
N SER A 92 -11.08 1.10 -0.97
CA SER A 92 -12.30 0.77 -1.73
C SER A 92 -12.06 -0.36 -2.73
N ASP A 93 -13.12 -1.13 -3.02
CA ASP A 93 -13.12 -2.19 -4.03
C ASP A 93 -14.06 -1.84 -5.20
N PRO A 94 -14.03 -2.57 -6.32
CA PRO A 94 -15.03 -2.40 -7.38
C PRO A 94 -16.47 -2.66 -6.89
N PRO A 95 -17.46 -1.89 -7.39
CA PRO A 95 -17.37 -0.87 -8.44
C PRO A 95 -16.93 0.54 -7.99
N GLU A 96 -16.95 0.85 -6.69
CA GLU A 96 -16.66 2.18 -6.13
C GLU A 96 -15.24 2.64 -6.46
N HIS A 97 -14.25 1.74 -6.34
CA HIS A 97 -12.86 2.01 -6.67
C HIS A 97 -12.68 2.54 -8.10
N ARG A 98 -13.43 1.98 -9.08
CA ARG A 98 -13.37 2.43 -10.47
C ARG A 98 -13.91 3.86 -10.62
N LYS A 99 -14.97 4.20 -9.91
CA LYS A 99 -15.56 5.56 -9.92
C LYS A 99 -14.58 6.56 -9.31
N ALA A 100 -14.07 6.29 -8.11
CA ALA A 100 -13.10 7.15 -7.43
C ALA A 100 -11.83 7.35 -8.29
N ARG A 101 -11.26 6.26 -8.81
CA ARG A 101 -10.04 6.33 -9.64
C ARG A 101 -10.25 7.11 -10.94
N SER A 102 -11.46 7.11 -11.52
CA SER A 102 -11.75 7.89 -12.74
C SER A 102 -11.60 9.40 -12.55
N LEU A 103 -11.91 9.91 -11.35
CA LEU A 103 -11.78 11.34 -11.02
C LEU A 103 -10.32 11.81 -11.07
N PHE A 104 -9.39 10.97 -10.61
CA PHE A 104 -7.96 11.28 -10.62
C PHE A 104 -7.30 10.98 -11.96
N SER A 105 -7.73 9.93 -12.65
CA SER A 105 -7.07 9.42 -13.87
C SER A 105 -6.99 10.47 -14.99
N ALA A 106 -7.93 11.43 -15.04
CA ALA A 106 -7.92 12.52 -16.01
C ALA A 106 -6.67 13.42 -15.90
N ALA A 107 -6.10 13.58 -14.70
CA ALA A 107 -4.88 14.37 -14.49
C ALA A 107 -3.61 13.60 -14.88
N PHE A 108 -3.65 12.27 -14.89
CA PHE A 108 -2.48 11.39 -15.08
C PHE A 108 -2.49 10.68 -16.45
N THR A 109 -3.03 11.31 -17.49
CA THR A 109 -2.97 10.77 -18.85
C THR A 109 -1.58 10.94 -19.46
N PRO A 110 -1.19 10.13 -20.47
CA PRO A 110 0.08 10.32 -21.18
C PRO A 110 0.27 11.74 -21.74
N ARG A 111 -0.81 12.37 -22.22
CA ARG A 111 -0.80 13.76 -22.71
C ARG A 111 -0.54 14.77 -21.59
N SER A 112 -1.18 14.59 -20.44
CA SER A 112 -0.95 15.43 -19.25
C SER A 112 0.51 15.34 -18.80
N LEU A 113 1.05 14.12 -18.70
CA LEU A 113 2.45 13.90 -18.32
C LEU A 113 3.44 14.55 -19.29
N LYS A 114 3.23 14.44 -20.61
CA LYS A 114 4.06 15.13 -21.62
C LYS A 114 4.04 16.65 -21.48
N THR A 115 2.94 17.21 -20.98
CA THR A 115 2.83 18.66 -20.75
C THR A 115 3.58 19.08 -19.48
N TRP A 116 3.77 18.15 -18.53
CA TRP A 116 4.51 18.40 -17.29
C TRP A 116 6.02 18.26 -17.46
N GLU A 117 6.48 17.45 -18.42
CA GLU A 117 7.91 17.17 -18.69
C GLU A 117 8.79 18.45 -18.64
N PRO A 118 8.52 19.54 -19.38
CA PRO A 118 9.36 20.74 -19.33
C PRO A 118 9.36 21.43 -17.95
N ARG A 119 8.26 21.33 -17.18
CA ARG A 119 8.16 21.96 -15.86
C ARG A 119 9.00 21.21 -14.83
N VAL A 120 9.01 19.88 -14.92
CA VAL A 120 9.80 19.02 -14.03
C VAL A 120 11.29 19.17 -14.33
N GLU A 121 11.69 19.25 -15.60
CA GLU A 121 13.09 19.48 -15.99
C GLU A 121 13.67 20.82 -15.51
N GLN A 122 12.82 21.82 -15.34
CA GLN A 122 13.21 23.17 -14.91
C GLN A 122 13.13 23.39 -13.39
N SER A 123 12.66 22.40 -12.64
CA SER A 123 12.48 22.46 -11.17
C SER A 123 13.75 22.16 -10.38
#